data_AF-A0A317Z512-F1
#
_entry.id   AF-A0A317Z512-F1
#
_cell.length_a   1.000
_cell.length_b   1.000
_cell.length_c   1.000
_cell.angle_alpha   90.00
_cell.angle_beta   90.00
_cell.angle_gamma   90.00
#
_symmetry.space_group_name_H-M   'P 1'
#
loop_
_entity.id
_entity.type
_entity.pdbx_description
1 polymer ?
#
loop_
_entity_poly.entity_id
_entity_poly.type
_entity_poly.pdbx_seq_one_letter_code
_entity_poly.pdbx_strand_id
1 'polypeptide(L)'
;YDIELMIKDISHTLHAKDVKAKMIKKKELEIRDSNTEINYKLRNQKIIKTVGHRGNITMCNHVVDVHFEKLTHDLMLMKITYQEGTTTHEREILL
;
A
#
# COMPACT_ATOMS: atom_id res chain seq x y z
N TYR A 1 -12.16 -9.10 2.96
CA TYR A 1 -12.36 -7.97 3.88
C TYR A 1 -11.07 -7.17 4.05
N ASP A 2 -9.93 -7.83 4.31
CA ASP A 2 -8.62 -7.19 4.54
C ASP A 2 -8.13 -6.26 3.41
N ILE A 3 -8.31 -6.68 2.14
CA ILE A 3 -7.83 -5.90 0.99
C ILE A 3 -8.55 -4.55 0.85
N GLU A 4 -9.87 -4.50 1.08
CA GLU A 4 -10.63 -3.25 0.97
C GLU A 4 -10.28 -2.27 2.09
N LEU A 5 -10.05 -2.78 3.30
CA LEU A 5 -9.61 -1.95 4.42
C LEU A 5 -8.21 -1.38 4.16
N MET A 6 -7.30 -2.20 3.64
CA MET A 6 -5.98 -1.76 3.22
C MET A 6 -6.06 -0.69 2.13
N ILE A 7 -6.88 -0.90 1.08
CA ILE A 7 -7.07 0.09 0.01
C ILE A 7 -7.54 1.42 0.59
N LYS A 8 -8.58 1.40 1.44
CA LYS A 8 -9.10 2.61 2.08
C LYS A 8 -8.05 3.32 2.94
N ASP A 9 -7.25 2.57 3.69
CA ASP A 9 -6.17 3.13 4.52
C ASP A 9 -5.06 3.77 3.67
N ILE A 10 -4.64 3.10 2.58
CA ILE A 10 -3.65 3.65 1.65
C ILE A 10 -4.18 4.91 0.97
N SER A 11 -5.38 4.87 0.39
CA SER A 11 -5.98 6.05 -0.26
C SER A 11 -6.15 7.21 0.72
N HIS A 12 -6.64 6.96 1.94
CA HIS A 12 -6.76 8.01 2.94
C HIS A 12 -5.40 8.63 3.29
N THR A 13 -4.35 7.81 3.41
CA THR A 13 -2.99 8.29 3.65
C THR A 13 -2.44 9.08 2.46
N LEU A 14 -2.70 8.64 1.23
CA LEU A 14 -2.22 9.26 0.00
C LEU A 14 -2.80 10.65 -0.25
N HIS A 15 -4.05 10.86 0.18
CA HIS A 15 -4.83 12.09 0.00
C HIS A 15 -4.92 12.94 1.27
N ALA A 16 -4.11 12.66 2.29
CA ALA A 16 -4.03 13.50 3.47
C ALA A 16 -3.51 14.91 3.11
N LYS A 17 -4.00 15.94 3.82
CA LYS A 17 -3.74 17.36 3.48
C LYS A 17 -2.27 17.75 3.55
N ASP A 18 -1.45 17.02 4.28
CA ASP A 18 -0.07 17.37 4.58
C ASP A 18 0.96 16.37 4.02
N VAL A 19 0.55 15.59 3.01
CA VAL A 19 1.48 14.73 2.26
C VAL A 19 2.51 15.61 1.54
N LYS A 20 3.79 15.43 1.90
CA LYS A 20 4.93 16.16 1.33
C LYS A 20 5.64 15.40 0.24
N ALA A 21 5.69 14.07 0.36
CA ALA A 21 6.38 13.22 -0.62
C ALA A 21 5.72 11.85 -0.75
N LYS A 22 5.81 11.31 -1.97
CA LYS A 22 5.37 9.98 -2.37
C LYS A 22 6.54 9.32 -3.10
N MET A 23 7.03 8.20 -2.60
CA MET A 23 8.13 7.46 -3.20
C MET A 23 7.73 6.01 -3.44
N ILE A 24 7.91 5.57 -4.69
CA ILE A 24 7.67 4.19 -5.10
C ILE A 24 9.00 3.49 -5.20
N LYS A 25 9.13 2.35 -4.51
CA LYS A 25 10.24 1.41 -4.62
C LYS A 25 9.67 0.05 -5.03
N LYS A 26 10.55 -0.91 -5.33
CA LYS A 26 10.12 -2.27 -5.71
C LYS A 26 9.24 -2.89 -4.62
N LYS A 27 7.95 -3.10 -4.93
CA LYS A 27 6.91 -3.67 -4.04
C LYS A 27 6.68 -2.87 -2.75
N GLU A 28 6.91 -1.56 -2.80
CA GLU A 28 6.86 -0.68 -1.64
C GLU A 28 6.39 0.72 -2.02
N LEU A 29 5.49 1.27 -1.20
CA LEU A 29 5.01 2.64 -1.30
C LEU A 29 5.32 3.36 0.01
N GLU A 30 6.04 4.47 -0.09
CA GLU A 30 6.38 5.33 1.03
C GLU A 30 5.69 6.69 0.85
N ILE A 31 4.98 7.12 1.90
CA ILE A 31 4.27 8.39 1.97
C ILE A 31 4.80 9.13 3.19
N ARG A 32 5.32 10.34 2.98
CA ARG A 32 5.79 11.20 4.06
C ARG A 32 4.88 12.40 4.20
N ASP A 33 4.42 12.63 5.41
CA ASP A 33 3.73 13.85 5.80
C ASP A 33 4.66 14.77 6.64
N SER A 34 4.10 15.78 7.29
CA SER A 34 4.86 16.73 8.12
C SER A 34 5.53 16.10 9.34
N ASN A 35 4.93 15.04 9.86
CA ASN A 35 5.10 14.55 11.21
C ASN A 35 5.60 13.09 11.24
N THR A 36 5.32 12.32 10.18
CA THR A 36 5.61 10.90 10.12
C THR A 36 5.90 10.40 8.70
N GLU A 37 6.57 9.25 8.65
CA GLU A 37 6.75 8.44 7.45
C GLU A 37 5.85 7.20 7.57
N ILE A 38 5.05 6.95 6.55
CA ILE A 38 4.21 5.75 6.44
C ILE A 38 4.72 4.93 5.26
N ASN A 39 5.01 3.66 5.52
CA ASN A 39 5.54 2.74 4.52
C ASN A 39 4.63 1.52 4.40
N TYR A 40 4.20 1.21 3.17
CA TYR A 40 3.47 0.02 2.81
C TYR A 40 4.38 -0.89 1.98
N LYS A 41 4.70 -2.07 2.48
CA LYS A 41 5.66 -2.97 1.84
C LYS A 41 5.17 -4.40 1.79
N LEU A 42 5.38 -5.05 0.65
CA LEU A 42 5.20 -6.49 0.55
C LEU A 42 6.38 -7.22 1.21
N ARG A 43 6.09 -7.98 2.26
CA ARG A 43 7.05 -8.83 2.97
C ARG A 43 6.37 -10.09 3.46
N ASN A 44 7.01 -11.25 3.26
CA ASN A 44 6.51 -12.55 3.72
C ASN A 44 5.05 -12.82 3.30
N GLN A 45 4.73 -12.53 2.04
CA GLN A 45 3.38 -12.67 1.46
C GLN A 45 2.31 -11.82 2.15
N LYS A 46 2.70 -10.68 2.72
CA LYS A 46 1.81 -9.74 3.40
C LYS A 46 2.13 -8.32 3.01
N ILE A 47 1.11 -7.46 2.91
CA ILE A 47 1.35 -6.02 2.95
C ILE A 47 1.45 -5.60 4.39
N ILE A 48 2.60 -5.02 4.74
CA ILE A 48 2.91 -4.52 6.07
C ILE A 48 2.96 -2.99 6.00
N LYS A 49 2.19 -2.34 6.88
CA LYS A 49 2.28 -0.91 7.15
C LYS A 49 3.23 -0.66 8.32
N THR A 50 4.12 0.31 8.18
CA THR A 50 4.99 0.83 9.24
C THR A 50 4.74 2.33 9.38
N VAL A 51 4.65 2.85 10.60
CA VAL A 51 4.44 4.29 10.86
C VAL A 51 5.59 4.81 11.72
N GLY A 52 6.34 5.80 11.23
CA GLY A 52 7.43 6.46 11.97
C GLY A 52 8.49 5.49 12.51
N HIS A 53 8.75 4.39 11.80
CA HIS A 53 9.59 3.26 12.22
C HIS A 53 9.15 2.54 13.52
N ARG A 54 7.92 2.79 13.99
CA ARG A 54 7.38 2.19 15.21
C ARG A 54 6.33 1.14 14.88
N GLY A 55 6.70 -0.13 15.06
CA GLY A 55 5.79 -1.27 14.93
C GLY A 55 5.35 -1.57 13.49
N ASN A 56 4.88 -2.80 13.29
CA ASN A 56 4.41 -3.31 12.01
C ASN A 56 2.93 -3.69 12.13
N ILE A 57 2.11 -3.17 11.23
CA ILE A 57 0.69 -3.54 11.12
C ILE A 57 0.54 -4.39 9.86
N THR A 58 0.02 -5.61 10.01
CA THR A 58 -0.32 -6.43 8.85
C THR A 58 -1.63 -5.92 8.26
N MET A 59 -1.59 -5.42 7.02
CA MET A 59 -2.75 -4.85 6.33
C MET A 59 -3.49 -5.88 5.48
N CYS A 60 -2.76 -6.79 4.85
CA CYS A 60 -3.34 -7.82 4.00
C CYS A 60 -2.44 -9.07 3.99
N ASN A 61 -3.05 -10.25 4.07
CA ASN A 61 -2.35 -11.54 4.02
C ASN A 61 -2.45 -12.19 2.64
N HIS A 62 -1.61 -13.20 2.39
CA HIS A 62 -1.59 -14.00 1.16
C HIS A 62 -1.40 -13.17 -0.12
N VAL A 63 -0.64 -12.08 -0.03
CA VAL A 63 -0.31 -11.23 -1.17
C VAL A 63 0.92 -11.80 -1.87
N VAL A 64 0.76 -12.17 -3.14
CA VAL A 64 1.81 -12.74 -3.98
C VAL A 64 2.68 -11.64 -4.56
N ASP A 65 2.04 -10.60 -5.08
CA ASP A 65 2.75 -9.46 -5.65
C ASP A 65 1.98 -8.14 -5.48
N VAL A 66 2.74 -7.05 -5.49
CA VAL A 66 2.18 -5.70 -5.54
C VAL A 66 3.09 -4.79 -6.36
N HIS A 67 2.48 -3.99 -7.21
CA HIS A 67 3.14 -2.95 -7.97
C HIS A 67 2.37 -1.63 -7.80
N PHE A 68 3.11 -0.56 -7.58
CA PHE A 68 2.58 0.79 -7.51
C PHE A 68 3.12 1.58 -8.69
N GLU A 69 2.24 2.31 -9.35
CA GLU A 69 2.57 3.16 -10.47
C GLU A 69 2.00 4.56 -10.24
N LYS A 70 2.84 5.58 -10.34
CA LYS A 70 2.38 6.97 -10.23
C LYS A 70 1.81 7.40 -11.58
N LEU A 71 0.51 7.68 -11.62
CA LEU A 71 -0.15 8.16 -12.84
C LEU A 71 -0.09 9.69 -12.94
N THR A 72 -0.39 10.39 -11.84
CA THR A 72 -0.30 11.87 -11.75
C THR A 72 0.30 12.28 -10.41
N HIS A 73 0.29 13.58 -10.08
CA HIS A 73 0.72 14.04 -8.75
C HIS A 73 -0.16 13.46 -7.64
N ASP A 74 -1.46 13.33 -7.90
CA ASP A 74 -2.47 12.94 -6.91
C ASP A 74 -2.90 11.48 -7.05
N LEU A 75 -2.87 10.91 -8.26
CA LEU A 75 -3.37 9.57 -8.55
C LEU A 75 -2.27 8.53 -8.63
N MET A 76 -2.54 7.37 -8.05
CA MET A 76 -1.67 6.20 -8.10
C MET A 76 -2.46 4.96 -8.49
N LEU A 77 -1.87 4.11 -9.33
CA LEU A 77 -2.40 2.79 -9.64
C LEU A 77 -1.70 1.75 -8.77
N MET A 78 -2.46 0.94 -8.05
CA MET A 78 -1.97 -0.25 -7.38
C MET A 78 -2.46 -1.48 -8.12
N LYS A 79 -1.51 -2.31 -8.57
CA LYS A 79 -1.78 -3.64 -9.09
C LYS A 79 -1.38 -4.64 -8.03
N ILE A 80 -2.31 -5.51 -7.62
CA ILE A 80 -2.09 -6.47 -6.55
C ILE A 80 -2.55 -7.86 -6.96
N THR A 81 -1.72 -8.86 -6.67
CA THR A 81 -2.01 -10.28 -6.85
C THR A 81 -2.05 -10.93 -5.47
N TYR A 82 -3.14 -11.64 -5.16
CA TYR A 82 -3.32 -12.30 -3.86
C TYR A 82 -4.02 -13.66 -4.00
N GLN A 83 -3.83 -14.51 -3.00
CA GLN A 83 -4.42 -15.84 -2.94
C GLN A 83 -5.61 -15.88 -1.97
N GLU A 84 -6.70 -16.51 -2.40
CA GLU A 84 -7.85 -16.82 -1.58
C GLU A 84 -8.15 -18.32 -1.73
N GLY A 85 -7.76 -19.10 -0.71
CA GLY A 85 -7.72 -20.56 -0.82
C GLY A 85 -6.72 -21.01 -1.89
N THR A 86 -7.18 -21.75 -2.90
CA THR A 86 -6.37 -22.22 -4.03
C THR A 86 -6.42 -21.27 -5.23
N THR A 87 -7.24 -20.22 -5.17
CA THR A 87 -7.46 -19.31 -6.30
C THR A 87 -6.52 -18.11 -6.18
N THR A 88 -5.94 -17.72 -7.31
CA THR A 88 -5.16 -16.48 -7.41
C THR A 88 -6.03 -15.41 -8.06
N HIS A 89 -6.06 -14.24 -7.43
CA HIS A 89 -6.80 -13.07 -7.89
C HIS A 89 -5.84 -11.95 -8.22
N GLU A 90 -6.18 -11.18 -9.26
CA GLU A 90 -5.49 -9.96 -9.65
C GLU A 90 -6.47 -8.81 -9.64
N ARG A 91 -6.04 -7.66 -9.11
CA ARG A 91 -6.83 -6.43 -9.09
C ARG A 91 -5.98 -5.23 -9.44
N GLU A 92 -6.56 -4.34 -10.23
CA GLU A 92 -6.06 -3.00 -10.47
C GLU A 92 -6.96 -2.01 -9.74
N ILE A 93 -6.37 -1.17 -8.90
CA ILE A 93 -7.08 -0.25 -8.01
C ILE A 93 -6.47 1.14 -8.18
N LEU A 94 -7.32 2.10 -8.55
CA LEU A 94 -6.96 3.51 -8.55
C LEU A 94 -7.06 4.02 -7.11
N LEU A 95 -5.95 4.51 -6.57
CA LEU A 95 -5.79 4.96 -5.19
C LEU A 95 -5.87 6.47 -5.03
#